data_AF-A0A1W9SDZ2-F1
#
_entry.id   AF-A0A1W9SDZ2-F1
#
_cell.length_a   1.000
_cell.length_b   1.000
_cell.length_c   1.000
_cell.angle_alpha   90.00
_cell.angle_beta   90.00
_cell.angle_gamma   90.00
#
_symmetry.space_group_name_H-M   'P 1'
#
loop_
_entity.id
_entity.type
_entity.pdbx_description
1 polymer ?
#
loop_
_entity_poly.entity_id
_entity_poly.type
_entity_poly.pdbx_seq_one_letter_code
_entity_poly.pdbx_strand_id
1 'polypeptide(L)'
;IILEIKDRKKVWTIVGTFVLASGILYFLFMTIWFNAFQLMGQIVWIQRLLGVGALYMAYRSLKDFYVGHVECEVGDLKSKKKTRNKITKIIEAPMNITLFFSIVGLAFTVNAIEFACSLGLPAIFTGVLAQADLGDKYVKYCKLLGGVVLLVLAIVLLIAPGILR
;
A
#
# COMPACT_ATOMS: atom_id res chain seq x y z
N ILE A 1 -8.08 -1.63 18.03
CA ILE A 1 -7.42 -0.31 18.23
C ILE A 1 -8.28 0.83 17.70
N ILE A 2 -8.39 1.09 16.39
CA ILE A 2 -9.25 2.21 15.89
C ILE A 2 -10.73 1.99 16.27
N LEU A 3 -11.17 0.73 16.36
CA LEU A 3 -12.52 0.33 16.78
C LEU A 3 -12.79 0.44 18.30
N GLU A 4 -11.76 0.59 19.14
CA GLU A 4 -11.93 0.84 20.59
C GLU A 4 -12.15 2.33 20.88
N ILE A 5 -11.94 3.21 19.88
CA ILE A 5 -12.12 4.65 20.02
C ILE A 5 -13.60 4.97 19.84
N LYS A 6 -14.27 5.35 20.93
CA LYS A 6 -15.70 5.68 20.96
C LYS A 6 -16.03 6.97 20.17
N ASP A 7 -15.07 7.87 20.01
CA ASP A 7 -15.23 9.15 19.34
C ASP A 7 -15.17 9.06 17.80
N ARG A 8 -16.33 9.12 17.17
CA ARG A 8 -16.50 9.04 15.70
C ARG A 8 -15.81 10.19 14.96
N LYS A 9 -15.77 11.39 15.55
CA LYS A 9 -15.07 12.56 14.98
C LYS A 9 -13.56 12.35 14.94
N LYS A 10 -12.98 11.80 16.02
CA LYS A 10 -11.54 11.53 16.11
C LYS A 10 -11.11 10.46 15.10
N VAL A 11 -11.91 9.40 14.94
CA VAL A 11 -11.68 8.36 13.93
C VAL A 11 -11.72 8.94 12.51
N TRP A 12 -12.70 9.79 12.20
CA TRP A 12 -12.83 10.38 10.87
C TRP A 12 -11.66 11.32 10.54
N THR A 13 -11.16 12.10 11.49
CA THR A 13 -9.97 12.94 11.28
C THR A 13 -8.72 12.10 11.04
N ILE A 14 -8.50 11.04 11.83
CA ILE A 14 -7.32 10.16 11.69
C ILE A 14 -7.34 9.44 10.34
N VAL A 15 -8.46 8.80 9.99
CA VAL A 15 -8.60 8.08 8.72
C VAL A 15 -8.58 9.04 7.53
N GLY A 16 -9.27 10.17 7.63
CA GLY A 16 -9.28 11.20 6.59
C GLY A 16 -7.88 11.74 6.29
N THR A 17 -7.12 12.10 7.32
CA THR A 17 -5.72 12.53 7.17
C THR A 17 -4.85 11.43 6.57
N PHE A 18 -5.02 10.16 6.98
CA PHE A 18 -4.26 9.04 6.43
C PHE A 18 -4.54 8.80 4.95
N VAL A 19 -5.81 8.77 4.54
CA VAL A 19 -6.23 8.57 3.14
C VAL A 19 -5.76 9.73 2.28
N LEU A 20 -5.92 10.97 2.74
CA LEU A 20 -5.50 12.16 2.02
C LEU A 20 -3.97 12.19 1.85
N ALA A 21 -3.21 11.91 2.92
CA ALA A 21 -1.75 11.83 2.85
C ALA A 21 -1.29 10.71 1.90
N SER A 22 -1.92 9.54 1.96
CA SER A 22 -1.63 8.41 1.06
C SER A 22 -1.95 8.75 -0.40
N GLY A 23 -3.07 9.43 -0.66
CA GLY A 23 -3.46 9.87 -1.99
C GLY A 23 -2.50 10.88 -2.61
N ILE A 24 -2.08 11.89 -1.84
CA ILE A 24 -1.07 12.86 -2.27
C ILE A 24 0.25 12.16 -2.56
N LEU A 25 0.69 11.27 -1.65
CA LEU A 25 1.94 10.56 -1.80
C LEU A 25 1.94 9.63 -3.02
N TYR A 26 0.84 8.91 -3.24
CA TYR A 26 0.66 8.05 -4.40
C TYR A 26 0.71 8.85 -5.71
N PHE A 27 0.04 10.02 -5.74
CA PHE A 27 0.10 10.93 -6.89
C PHE A 27 1.54 11.41 -7.14
N LEU A 28 2.28 11.74 -6.08
CA LEU A 28 3.67 12.17 -6.17
C LEU A 28 4.57 11.04 -6.71
N PHE A 29 4.44 9.83 -6.16
CA PHE A 29 5.16 8.66 -6.65
C PHE A 29 4.85 8.38 -8.11
N MET A 30 3.57 8.34 -8.50
CA MET A 30 3.19 8.09 -9.89
C MET A 30 3.73 9.16 -10.84
N THR A 31 3.75 10.43 -10.43
CA THR A 31 4.27 11.54 -11.26
C THR A 31 5.79 11.48 -11.42
N ILE A 32 6.52 11.30 -10.32
CA ILE A 32 7.99 11.18 -10.32
C ILE A 32 8.41 9.94 -11.11
N TRP A 33 7.73 8.83 -10.84
CA TRP A 33 8.11 7.54 -11.37
C TRP A 33 7.73 7.37 -12.85
N PHE A 34 6.60 7.93 -13.31
CA PHE A 34 6.27 7.96 -14.74
C PHE A 34 7.34 8.72 -15.55
N ASN A 35 7.80 9.87 -15.04
CA ASN A 35 8.91 10.62 -15.66
C ASN A 35 10.23 9.82 -15.61
N ALA A 36 10.50 9.14 -14.50
CA ALA A 36 11.68 8.30 -14.33
C ALA A 36 11.71 7.10 -15.29
N PHE A 37 10.57 6.43 -15.49
CA PHE A 37 10.45 5.30 -16.41
C PHE A 37 10.58 5.68 -17.88
N GLN A 38 10.12 6.86 -18.29
CA GLN A 38 10.30 7.36 -19.65
C GLN A 38 11.79 7.65 -19.96
N LEU A 39 12.58 8.04 -18.95
CA LEU A 39 14.02 8.26 -19.06
C LEU A 39 14.85 6.96 -18.98
N MET A 40 14.38 5.95 -18.27
CA MET A 40 15.15 4.73 -17.93
C MET A 40 14.60 3.48 -18.62
N GLY A 41 14.43 3.56 -19.95
CA GLY A 41 13.95 2.45 -20.78
C GLY A 41 14.57 1.10 -20.41
N GLN A 42 13.70 0.14 -20.11
CA GLN A 42 13.96 -1.31 -20.06
C GLN A 42 14.95 -1.79 -18.98
N ILE A 43 14.58 -1.62 -17.70
CA ILE A 43 15.36 -2.19 -16.58
C ILE A 43 15.00 -3.67 -16.34
N VAL A 44 15.35 -4.52 -17.30
CA VAL A 44 15.25 -6.00 -17.20
C VAL A 44 15.96 -6.53 -15.95
N TRP A 45 17.01 -5.83 -15.50
CA TRP A 45 17.77 -6.14 -14.29
C TRP A 45 16.95 -5.98 -13.00
N ILE A 46 16.15 -4.92 -12.87
CA ILE A 46 15.29 -4.69 -11.70
C ILE A 46 14.21 -5.77 -11.64
N GLN A 47 13.63 -6.13 -12.80
CA GLN A 47 12.65 -7.20 -12.88
C GLN A 47 13.25 -8.56 -12.46
N ARG A 48 14.51 -8.83 -12.84
CA ARG A 48 15.21 -10.05 -12.44
C ARG A 48 15.53 -10.07 -10.94
N LEU A 49 15.94 -8.95 -10.34
CA LEU A 49 16.15 -8.86 -8.89
C LEU A 49 14.86 -9.04 -8.08
N LEU A 50 13.76 -8.42 -8.50
CA LEU A 50 12.44 -8.61 -7.89
C LEU A 50 11.96 -10.06 -8.01
N GLY A 51 12.16 -10.69 -9.18
CA GLY A 51 11.83 -12.10 -9.38
C GLY A 51 12.61 -13.04 -8.46
N VAL A 52 13.92 -12.82 -8.30
CA VAL A 52 14.76 -13.58 -7.35
C VAL A 52 14.31 -13.34 -5.91
N GLY A 53 14.00 -12.10 -5.54
CA GLY A 53 13.47 -11.76 -4.22
C GLY A 53 12.13 -12.44 -3.92
N ALA A 54 11.23 -12.49 -4.90
CA ALA A 54 9.95 -13.19 -4.78
C ALA A 54 10.15 -14.71 -4.63
N LEU A 55 11.05 -15.33 -5.40
CA LEU A 55 11.40 -16.74 -5.25
C LEU A 55 12.02 -17.05 -3.88
N TYR A 56 12.85 -16.15 -3.37
CA TYR A 56 13.41 -16.28 -2.02
C TYR A 56 12.33 -16.23 -0.94
N MET A 57 11.41 -15.26 -1.00
CA MET A 57 10.28 -15.15 -0.07
C MET A 57 9.33 -16.35 -0.15
N ALA A 58 9.07 -16.84 -1.37
CA ALA A 58 8.28 -18.04 -1.61
C ALA A 58 8.95 -19.29 -1.04
N TYR A 59 10.25 -19.47 -1.28
CA TYR A 59 11.02 -20.59 -0.73
C TYR A 59 11.03 -20.58 0.80
N ARG A 60 11.21 -19.41 1.41
CA ARG A 60 11.17 -19.27 2.88
C ARG A 60 9.81 -19.65 3.45
N SER A 61 8.73 -19.15 2.84
CA SER A 61 7.36 -19.49 3.26
C SER A 61 7.05 -20.99 3.10
N LEU A 62 7.56 -21.61 2.02
CA LEU A 62 7.36 -23.04 1.77
C LEU A 62 8.15 -23.91 2.75
N LYS A 63 9.36 -23.47 3.12
CA LYS A 63 10.19 -24.12 4.14
C LYS A 63 9.51 -24.05 5.51
N ASP A 64 8.97 -22.90 5.87
CA ASP A 64 8.29 -22.72 7.16
C ASP A 64 7.00 -23.56 7.23
N PHE A 65 6.27 -23.69 6.11
CA PHE A 65 5.12 -24.60 5.98
C PHE A 65 5.50 -26.08 6.17
N TYR A 66 6.62 -26.52 5.60
CA TYR A 66 7.10 -27.91 5.74
C TYR A 66 7.61 -28.26 7.14
N VAL A 67 8.14 -27.28 7.88
CA VAL A 67 8.63 -27.46 9.26
C VAL A 67 7.48 -27.47 10.29
N GLY A 68 6.24 -27.20 9.86
CA GLY A 68 5.05 -27.26 10.71
C GLY A 68 4.81 -26.00 11.55
N HIS A 69 5.61 -24.95 11.36
CA HIS A 69 5.35 -23.62 11.88
C HIS A 69 4.48 -22.86 10.87
N VAL A 70 3.18 -23.20 10.84
CA VAL A 70 2.18 -22.52 9.98
C VAL A 70 1.94 -21.06 10.44
N GLU A 71 2.55 -20.65 11.55
CA GLU A 71 2.54 -19.31 12.07
C GLU A 71 3.94 -18.72 12.00
N CYS A 72 4.10 -17.52 11.41
CA CYS A 72 5.29 -16.73 11.66
C CYS A 72 5.49 -16.62 13.17
N GLU A 73 6.64 -17.06 13.68
CA GLU A 73 7.01 -16.85 15.09
C GLU A 73 7.31 -15.35 15.30
N VAL A 74 6.25 -14.54 15.24
CA VAL A 74 6.28 -13.15 15.68
C VAL A 74 6.39 -13.24 17.19
N GLY A 75 7.64 -13.16 17.66
CA GLY A 75 8.09 -13.56 18.99
C GLY A 75 7.18 -13.16 20.16
N ASP A 76 7.31 -13.95 21.22
CA ASP A 76 6.67 -13.89 22.55
C ASP A 76 5.41 -12.99 22.71
N LEU A 77 4.29 -13.61 23.12
CA LEU A 77 3.01 -12.96 23.41
C LEU A 77 3.14 -11.72 24.33
N LYS A 78 4.12 -11.75 25.24
CA LYS A 78 4.43 -10.63 26.15
C LYS A 78 4.95 -9.40 25.40
N SER A 79 5.81 -9.60 24.40
CA SER A 79 6.33 -8.54 23.53
C SER A 79 5.24 -7.97 22.62
N LYS A 80 4.37 -8.82 22.05
CA LYS A 80 3.20 -8.34 21.28
C LYS A 80 2.28 -7.46 22.12
N LYS A 81 2.00 -7.83 23.37
CA LYS A 81 1.12 -7.06 24.27
C LYS A 81 1.77 -5.73 24.66
N LYS A 82 3.09 -5.71 24.89
CA LYS A 82 3.86 -4.48 25.16
C LYS A 82 3.84 -3.52 23.96
N THR A 83 4.04 -4.02 22.75
CA THR A 83 3.98 -3.23 21.51
C THR A 83 2.57 -2.71 21.25
N ARG A 84 1.54 -3.54 21.41
CA ARG A 84 0.13 -3.12 21.31
C ARG A 84 -0.18 -2.01 22.29
N ASN A 85 0.20 -2.15 23.57
CA ASN A 85 -0.05 -1.13 24.58
C ASN A 85 0.69 0.18 24.31
N LYS A 86 1.92 0.13 23.76
CA LYS A 86 2.62 1.34 23.31
C LYS A 86 1.85 2.05 22.20
N ILE A 87 1.37 1.30 21.20
CA ILE A 87 0.59 1.84 20.09
C ILE A 87 -0.72 2.47 20.59
N THR A 88 -1.45 1.80 21.50
CA THR A 88 -2.69 2.34 22.08
C THR A 88 -2.43 3.66 22.82
N LYS A 89 -1.37 3.75 23.64
CA LYS A 89 -1.00 5.00 24.33
C LYS A 89 -0.68 6.16 23.37
N ILE A 90 -0.08 5.86 22.22
CA ILE A 90 0.24 6.88 21.20
C ILE A 90 -1.05 7.40 20.54
N ILE A 91 -2.05 6.54 20.33
CA ILE A 91 -3.32 6.91 19.67
C ILE A 91 -4.31 7.58 20.63
N GLU A 92 -4.25 7.24 21.92
CA GLU A 92 -5.05 7.86 22.98
C GLU A 92 -4.56 9.26 23.35
N ALA A 93 -3.30 9.60 23.04
CA ALA A 93 -2.76 10.93 23.26
C ALA A 93 -3.64 12.03 22.59
N PRO A 94 -3.69 13.24 23.17
CA PRO A 94 -4.34 14.39 22.55
C PRO A 94 -3.71 14.68 21.19
N MET A 95 -4.49 15.24 20.26
CA MET A 95 -4.06 15.48 18.88
C MET A 95 -2.85 16.42 18.85
N ASN A 96 -1.67 15.84 18.77
CA ASN A 96 -0.40 16.53 18.70
C ASN A 96 0.26 16.30 17.34
N ILE A 97 1.10 17.24 16.94
CA ILE A 97 1.88 17.21 15.68
C ILE A 97 2.64 15.89 15.53
N THR A 98 3.12 15.30 16.64
CA THR A 98 3.79 13.99 16.67
C THR A 98 2.91 12.84 16.14
N LEU A 99 1.62 12.84 16.44
CA LEU A 99 0.68 11.81 15.97
C LEU A 99 0.45 11.94 14.46
N PHE A 100 0.32 13.18 13.97
CA PHE A 100 0.18 13.47 12.54
C PHE A 100 1.40 12.95 11.75
N PHE A 101 2.62 13.30 12.17
CA PHE A 101 3.83 12.83 11.49
C PHE A 101 4.02 11.31 11.58
N SER A 102 3.58 10.68 12.67
CA SER A 102 3.62 9.22 12.80
C SER A 102 2.69 8.53 11.79
N ILE A 103 1.48 9.07 11.60
CA ILE A 103 0.52 8.56 10.61
C ILE A 103 1.08 8.71 9.20
N VAL A 104 1.66 9.87 8.89
CA VAL A 104 2.28 10.13 7.59
C VAL A 104 3.48 9.20 7.34
N GLY A 105 4.34 8.99 8.34
CA GLY A 105 5.49 8.08 8.21
C GLY A 105 5.09 6.62 8.01
N LEU A 106 4.05 6.16 8.71
CA LEU A 106 3.49 4.82 8.52
C LEU A 106 2.88 4.67 7.11
N ALA A 107 2.09 5.67 6.68
CA ALA A 107 1.51 5.70 5.34
C ALA A 107 2.60 5.66 4.26
N PHE A 108 3.67 6.44 4.44
CA PHE A 108 4.78 6.46 3.49
C PHE A 108 5.47 5.10 3.36
N THR A 109 5.78 4.47 4.49
CA THR A 109 6.48 3.19 4.51
C THR A 109 5.66 2.09 3.84
N VAL A 110 4.38 1.99 4.18
CA VAL A 110 3.49 0.98 3.59
C VAL A 110 3.30 1.21 2.09
N ASN A 111 2.99 2.45 1.68
CA ASN A 111 2.82 2.79 0.26
C ASN A 111 4.10 2.54 -0.55
N ALA A 112 5.28 2.83 0.01
CA ALA A 112 6.55 2.58 -0.67
C ALA A 112 6.81 1.07 -0.87
N ILE A 113 6.51 0.24 0.13
CA ILE A 113 6.64 -1.22 0.05
C ILE A 113 5.63 -1.80 -0.96
N GLU A 114 4.37 -1.42 -0.87
CA GLU A 114 3.32 -1.89 -1.79
C GLU A 114 3.62 -1.49 -3.23
N PHE A 115 4.09 -0.26 -3.44
CA PHE A 115 4.54 0.21 -4.73
C PHE A 115 5.68 -0.67 -5.26
N ALA A 116 6.75 -0.87 -4.48
CA ALA A 116 7.89 -1.70 -4.88
C ALA A 116 7.50 -3.16 -5.22
N CYS A 117 6.58 -3.76 -4.45
CA CYS A 117 6.06 -5.10 -4.72
C CYS A 117 5.15 -5.15 -5.96
N SER A 118 4.40 -4.08 -6.25
CA SER A 118 3.49 -4.00 -7.38
C SER A 118 4.16 -3.55 -8.68
N LEU A 119 5.34 -2.93 -8.62
CA LEU A 119 6.11 -2.42 -9.78
C LEU A 119 6.38 -3.46 -10.87
N GLY A 120 6.48 -4.74 -10.51
CA GLY A 120 6.69 -5.82 -11.47
C GLY A 120 5.53 -5.97 -12.46
N LEU A 121 4.29 -5.71 -12.03
CA LEU A 121 3.09 -5.87 -12.86
C LEU A 121 3.04 -4.83 -14.00
N PRO A 122 3.14 -3.51 -13.75
CA PRO A 122 3.20 -2.51 -14.82
C PRO A 122 4.38 -2.70 -15.77
N ALA A 123 5.55 -3.11 -15.28
CA ALA A 123 6.73 -3.31 -16.11
C ALA A 123 6.54 -4.44 -17.13
N ILE A 124 5.93 -5.55 -16.72
CA ILE A 124 5.59 -6.67 -17.61
C ILE A 124 4.47 -6.26 -18.56
N PHE A 125 3.40 -5.67 -18.02
CA PHE A 125 2.20 -5.37 -18.79
C PHE A 125 2.45 -4.31 -19.88
N THR A 126 3.23 -3.27 -19.59
CA THR A 126 3.59 -2.26 -20.59
C THR A 126 4.46 -2.83 -21.72
N GLY A 127 5.34 -3.79 -21.43
CA GLY A 127 6.13 -4.49 -22.46
C GLY A 127 5.28 -5.32 -23.43
N VAL A 128 4.20 -5.94 -22.93
CA VAL A 128 3.22 -6.66 -23.77
C VAL A 128 2.34 -5.68 -24.54
N LEU A 129 1.87 -4.62 -23.88
CA LEU A 129 0.99 -3.62 -24.50
C LEU A 129 1.69 -2.78 -25.58
N ALA A 130 3.01 -2.60 -25.51
CA ALA A 130 3.77 -1.93 -26.57
C ALA A 130 3.92 -2.80 -27.84
N GLN A 131 3.79 -4.12 -27.72
CA GLN A 131 3.85 -5.06 -28.84
C GLN A 131 2.46 -5.35 -29.42
N ALA A 132 1.43 -5.31 -28.59
CA ALA A 132 0.05 -5.38 -29.02
C ALA A 132 -0.43 -3.97 -29.41
N ASP A 133 -0.41 -3.64 -30.70
CA ASP A 133 -0.87 -2.36 -31.30
C ASP A 133 -2.37 -2.09 -31.02
N LEU A 134 -2.70 -1.87 -29.75
CA LEU A 134 -4.04 -1.66 -29.23
C LEU A 134 -4.35 -0.17 -29.39
N GLY A 135 -5.11 0.16 -30.44
CA GLY A 135 -5.40 1.54 -30.82
C GLY A 135 -5.97 2.42 -29.70
N ASP A 136 -5.71 3.73 -29.81
CA ASP A 136 -5.99 4.80 -28.82
C ASP A 136 -7.40 4.80 -28.20
N LYS A 137 -8.39 4.22 -28.89
CA LYS A 137 -9.76 4.06 -28.37
C LYS A 137 -9.79 3.24 -27.08
N TYR A 138 -9.05 2.13 -27.00
CA TYR A 138 -9.09 1.26 -25.81
C TYR A 138 -8.43 1.90 -24.60
N VAL A 139 -7.35 2.66 -24.82
CA VAL A 139 -6.68 3.44 -23.76
C VAL A 139 -7.64 4.47 -23.14
N LYS A 140 -8.48 5.12 -23.97
CA LYS A 140 -9.48 6.08 -23.48
C LYS A 140 -10.54 5.42 -22.59
N TYR A 141 -11.06 4.25 -22.99
CA TYR A 141 -12.03 3.51 -22.17
C TYR A 141 -11.42 3.02 -20.86
N CYS A 142 -10.20 2.47 -20.87
CA CYS A 142 -9.50 2.02 -19.66
C CYS A 142 -9.26 3.16 -18.66
N LYS A 143 -8.86 4.35 -19.14
CA LYS A 143 -8.70 5.53 -18.27
C LYS A 143 -10.02 5.97 -17.65
N LEU A 144 -11.11 6.00 -18.43
CA LEU A 144 -12.43 6.40 -17.95
C LEU A 144 -12.96 5.41 -16.90
N LEU A 145 -12.92 4.11 -17.19
CA LEU A 145 -13.35 3.05 -16.27
C LEU A 145 -12.53 3.06 -14.98
N GLY A 146 -11.20 3.15 -15.09
CA GLY A 146 -10.32 3.23 -13.93
C GLY A 146 -10.62 4.45 -13.05
N GLY A 147 -10.86 5.61 -13.66
CA GLY A 147 -11.24 6.83 -12.93
C GLY A 147 -12.56 6.70 -12.19
N VAL A 148 -13.58 6.12 -12.83
CA VAL A 148 -14.89 5.89 -12.20
C VAL A 148 -14.78 4.94 -11.01
N VAL A 149 -14.06 3.82 -11.16
CA VAL A 149 -13.86 2.84 -10.09
C VAL A 149 -13.15 3.46 -8.88
N LEU A 150 -12.07 4.22 -9.11
CA LEU A 150 -11.34 4.90 -8.05
C LEU A 150 -12.20 5.94 -7.33
N LEU A 151 -13.02 6.68 -8.07
CA LEU A 151 -13.93 7.68 -7.51
C LEU A 151 -14.99 7.03 -6.62
N VAL A 152 -15.59 5.92 -7.07
CA VAL A 152 -16.55 5.14 -6.27
C VAL A 152 -15.89 4.62 -4.99
N LEU A 153 -14.68 4.05 -5.08
CA LEU A 153 -13.92 3.58 -3.92
C LEU A 153 -13.63 4.70 -2.91
N ALA A 154 -13.24 5.88 -3.38
CA ALA A 154 -13.01 7.04 -2.52
C ALA A 154 -14.28 7.47 -1.78
N ILE A 155 -15.42 7.50 -2.46
CA ILE A 155 -16.72 7.83 -1.86
C ILE A 155 -17.12 6.79 -0.80
N VAL A 156 -16.96 5.50 -1.10
CA VAL A 156 -17.28 4.41 -0.16
C VAL A 156 -16.43 4.50 1.11
N LEU A 157 -15.13 4.77 0.97
CA LEU A 157 -14.21 4.94 2.10
C LEU A 157 -14.55 6.16 2.97
N LEU A 158 -15.00 7.26 2.36
CA LEU A 158 -15.37 8.49 3.08
C LEU A 158 -16.69 8.36 3.83
N ILE A 159 -17.67 7.67 3.27
CA ILE A 159 -19.03 7.55 3.83
C ILE A 159 -19.11 6.40 4.85
N ALA A 160 -18.41 5.30 4.60
CA ALA A 160 -18.50 4.09 5.42
C ALA A 160 -17.14 3.39 5.59
N PRO A 161 -16.23 3.96 6.42
CA PRO A 161 -14.95 3.31 6.72
C PRO A 161 -15.09 1.95 7.44
N GLY A 162 -16.30 1.58 7.87
CA GLY A 162 -16.60 0.29 8.50
C GLY A 162 -17.09 -0.81 7.56
N ILE A 163 -17.16 -0.58 6.23
CA ILE A 163 -17.70 -1.56 5.27
C ILE A 163 -16.64 -2.53 4.72
N LEU A 164 -15.35 -2.19 4.85
CA LEU A 164 -14.18 -3.06 4.60
C LEU A 164 -13.92 -4.02 5.77
N ARG A 165 -15.00 -4.55 6.37
CA ARG A 165 -14.91 -5.61 7.38
C ARG A 165 -14.35 -6.89 6.79
#